data_AF-A0A924QXG7-F1
#
_entry.id   AF-A0A924QXG7-F1
#
_cell.length_a   1.000
_cell.length_b   1.000
_cell.length_c   1.000
_cell.angle_alpha   90.00
_cell.angle_beta   90.00
_cell.angle_gamma   90.00
#
_symmetry.space_group_name_H-M   'P 1'
#
loop_
_entity.id
_entity.type
_entity.pdbx_description
1 polymer ?
#
loop_
_entity_poly.entity_id
_entity_poly.type
_entity_poly.pdbx_seq_one_letter_code
_entity_poly.pdbx_strand_id
1 'polypeptide(L)'
;TDGEPTSHLEANGEVYFNYPPAPLTVAYSVRELENSGRLGAQTTFFRLGEDPGLARFIDSMAKRVGGTVVAPEVDDLGAAVVGSYLGSRQGYGYGSSGFDGMFGGGRGSWAD
;
A
#
# COMPACT_ATOMS: atom_id res chain seq x y z
N THR A 1 14.50 1.44 5.63
CA THR A 1 13.68 2.34 6.46
C THR A 1 12.86 1.46 7.37
N ASP A 2 12.64 1.86 8.61
CA ASP A 2 11.73 1.21 9.57
C ASP A 2 10.26 1.21 9.09
N GLY A 3 9.96 1.91 8.00
CA GLY A 3 8.63 2.03 7.41
C GLY A 3 7.86 3.24 7.94
N GLU A 4 8.41 3.94 8.92
CA GLU A 4 7.78 5.10 9.54
C GLU A 4 8.23 6.41 8.84
N PRO A 5 7.34 7.41 8.74
CA PRO A 5 7.66 8.70 8.14
C PRO A 5 8.48 9.54 9.13
N THR A 6 9.79 9.32 9.17
CA THR A 6 10.73 9.99 10.10
C THR A 6 11.28 11.32 9.59
N SER A 7 10.95 11.71 8.35
CA SER A 7 11.46 12.93 7.72
C SER A 7 10.44 13.68 6.85
N HIS A 8 10.54 15.00 6.79
CA HIS A 8 9.80 15.83 5.84
C HIS A 8 10.58 17.08 5.42
N LEU A 9 10.11 17.77 4.39
CA LEU A 9 10.64 19.07 3.97
C LEU A 9 9.86 20.20 4.64
N GLU A 10 10.59 21.12 5.27
CA GLU A 10 10.07 22.37 5.79
C GLU A 10 9.78 23.36 4.65
N ALA A 11 9.01 24.40 4.94
CA ALA A 11 8.62 25.40 3.94
C ALA A 11 9.80 26.14 3.29
N ASN A 12 10.95 26.20 3.99
CA ASN A 12 12.20 26.77 3.50
C ASN A 12 13.04 25.78 2.66
N GLY A 13 12.57 24.54 2.47
CA GLY A 13 13.27 23.48 1.75
C GLY A 13 14.28 22.69 2.58
N GLU A 14 14.45 22.99 3.87
CA GLU A 14 15.30 22.21 4.76
C GLU A 14 14.65 20.87 5.09
N VAL A 15 15.49 19.85 5.27
CA VAL A 15 15.01 18.53 5.65
C VAL A 15 14.96 18.43 7.17
N TYR A 16 13.77 18.16 7.70
CA TYR A 16 13.56 17.83 9.10
C TYR A 16 13.60 16.30 9.28
N PHE A 17 14.29 15.84 10.32
CA PHE A 17 14.36 14.42 10.71
C PHE A 17 14.12 14.29 12.21
N ASN A 18 13.29 13.33 12.63
CA ASN A 18 13.09 12.99 14.03
C ASN A 18 12.67 11.53 14.24
N TYR A 19 13.14 10.95 15.34
CA TYR A 19 12.67 9.66 15.85
C TYR A 19 12.31 9.78 17.34
N PRO A 20 11.08 9.44 17.76
CA PRO A 20 9.96 8.94 16.93
C PRO A 20 9.45 9.98 15.92
N PRO A 21 8.75 9.56 14.85
CA PRO A 21 8.14 10.47 13.88
C PRO A 21 7.37 11.62 14.54
N ALA A 22 7.70 12.86 14.19
CA ALA A 22 6.92 13.99 14.65
C ALA A 22 5.50 13.91 14.02
N PRO A 23 4.41 14.27 14.75
CA PRO A 23 3.05 14.22 14.21
C PRO A 23 2.87 14.96 12.88
N LEU A 24 3.59 16.08 12.71
CA LEU A 24 3.59 16.86 11.47
C LEU A 24 4.22 16.09 10.30
N THR A 25 5.23 15.27 10.56
CA THR A 25 5.89 14.44 9.54
C THR A 25 4.93 13.40 9.00
N VAL A 26 4.19 12.73 9.89
CA VAL A 26 3.13 11.79 9.50
C VAL A 26 2.08 12.48 8.64
N ALA A 27 1.62 13.68 9.06
CA ALA A 27 0.62 14.44 8.31
C ALA A 27 1.10 14.80 6.89
N TYR A 28 2.35 15.23 6.74
CA TYR A 28 2.92 15.52 5.43
C TYR A 28 3.06 14.27 4.57
N SER A 29 3.53 13.15 5.11
CA SER A 29 3.61 11.90 4.34
C SER A 29 2.25 11.43 3.82
N VAL A 30 1.19 11.53 4.63
CA VAL A 30 -0.17 11.20 4.18
C VAL A 30 -0.64 12.18 3.09
N ARG A 31 -0.37 13.48 3.25
CA ARG A 31 -0.72 14.48 2.23
C ARG A 31 -0.03 14.21 0.89
N GLU A 32 1.27 13.91 0.90
CA GLU A 32 2.02 13.63 -0.32
C GLU A 32 1.62 12.32 -0.99
N LEU A 33 1.22 11.33 -0.19
CA LEU A 33 0.61 10.10 -0.69
C LEU A 33 -0.70 10.39 -1.45
N GLU A 34 -1.60 11.20 -0.86
CA GLU A 34 -2.83 11.61 -1.55
C GLU A 34 -2.53 12.41 -2.83
N ASN A 35 -1.54 13.29 -2.79
CA ASN A 35 -1.14 14.09 -3.94
C ASN A 35 -0.56 13.22 -5.07
N SER A 36 0.22 12.21 -4.72
CA SER A 36 0.74 11.21 -5.67
C SER A 36 -0.40 10.45 -6.35
N GLY A 37 -1.42 10.05 -5.60
CA GLY A 37 -2.64 9.44 -6.16
C GLY A 37 -3.36 10.36 -7.15
N ARG A 38 -3.48 11.66 -6.85
CA ARG A 38 -4.07 12.66 -7.77
C ARG A 38 -3.28 12.85 -9.06
N LEU A 39 -1.97 12.62 -9.03
CA LEU A 39 -1.10 12.64 -10.21
C LEU A 39 -1.17 11.34 -11.03
N GLY A 40 -1.99 10.37 -10.62
CA GLY A 40 -2.19 9.09 -11.31
C GLY A 40 -1.25 7.98 -10.87
N ALA A 41 -0.51 8.15 -9.77
CA ALA A 41 0.36 7.11 -9.24
C ALA A 41 -0.46 5.90 -8.77
N GLN A 42 -0.12 4.72 -9.29
CA GLN A 42 -0.66 3.45 -8.80
C GLN A 42 0.04 3.08 -7.49
N THR A 43 -0.72 3.01 -6.40
CA THR A 43 -0.17 2.75 -5.07
C THR A 43 -0.50 1.33 -4.61
N THR A 44 0.51 0.59 -4.17
CA THR A 44 0.35 -0.72 -3.53
C THR A 44 0.96 -0.69 -2.14
N PHE A 45 0.17 -1.05 -1.14
CA PHE A 45 0.61 -1.19 0.25
C PHE A 45 0.97 -2.64 0.53
N PHE A 46 2.16 -2.86 1.07
CA PHE A 46 2.57 -4.16 1.58
C PHE A 46 2.48 -4.13 3.10
N ARG A 47 1.51 -4.86 3.67
CA ARG A 47 1.35 -4.94 5.12
C ARG A 47 2.29 -6.03 5.66
N LEU A 48 3.28 -5.60 6.44
CA LEU A 48 4.22 -6.49 7.13
C LEU A 48 3.79 -6.60 8.60
N GLY A 49 2.89 -7.53 8.88
CA GLY A 49 2.37 -7.77 10.23
C GLY A 49 0.88 -8.08 10.29
N GLU A 50 0.45 -8.58 11.44
CA GLU A 50 -0.91 -9.09 11.67
C GLU A 50 -1.76 -8.20 12.57
N ASP A 51 -1.26 -7.05 13.01
CA ASP A 51 -2.03 -6.15 13.88
C ASP A 51 -3.34 -5.70 13.20
N PRO A 52 -4.52 -6.00 13.80
CA PRO A 52 -5.80 -5.58 13.23
C PRO A 52 -5.95 -4.06 13.13
N GLY A 53 -5.27 -3.29 13.98
CA GLY A 53 -5.23 -1.83 13.90
C GLY A 53 -4.52 -1.34 12.63
N LEU A 54 -3.33 -1.88 12.38
CA LEU A 54 -2.53 -1.63 11.17
C LEU A 54 -3.30 -2.01 9.91
N ALA A 55 -4.00 -3.14 9.92
CA ALA A 55 -4.86 -3.55 8.80
C ALA A 55 -5.92 -2.49 8.47
N ARG A 56 -6.69 -2.03 9.47
CA ARG A 56 -7.72 -0.99 9.29
C ARG A 56 -7.13 0.34 8.82
N PHE A 57 -5.96 0.69 9.34
CA PHE A 57 -5.25 1.91 8.96
C PHE A 57 -4.82 1.88 7.49
N ILE A 58 -4.15 0.80 7.06
CA ILE A 58 -3.70 0.63 5.67
C ILE A 58 -4.89 0.58 4.71
N ASP A 59 -5.96 -0.14 5.05
CA ASP A 59 -7.19 -0.18 4.24
C ASP A 59 -7.81 1.22 4.06
N SER A 60 -7.76 2.05 5.10
CA SER A 60 -8.27 3.42 5.03
C SER A 60 -7.41 4.29 4.10
N MET A 61 -6.09 4.12 4.09
CA MET A 61 -5.19 4.82 3.17
C MET A 61 -5.37 4.36 1.72
N ALA A 62 -5.41 3.05 1.49
CA ALA A 62 -5.61 2.47 0.17
C ALA A 62 -6.90 2.98 -0.47
N LYS A 63 -8.01 3.02 0.29
CA LYS A 63 -9.29 3.58 -0.19
C LYS A 63 -9.20 5.05 -0.59
N ARG A 64 -8.40 5.87 0.10
CA ARG A 64 -8.25 7.31 -0.23
C ARG A 64 -7.53 7.54 -1.55
N VAL A 65 -6.54 6.71 -1.86
CA VAL A 65 -5.71 6.86 -3.06
C VAL A 65 -6.11 5.93 -4.21
N GLY A 66 -7.15 5.12 -4.04
CA GLY A 66 -7.53 4.08 -5.00
C GLY A 66 -6.45 2.99 -5.15
N GLY A 67 -5.68 2.76 -4.09
CA GLY A 67 -4.58 1.79 -4.07
C GLY A 67 -5.02 0.38 -3.71
N THR A 68 -4.08 -0.55 -3.82
CA THR A 68 -4.26 -1.98 -3.46
C THR A 68 -3.49 -2.33 -2.20
N VAL A 69 -3.97 -3.32 -1.45
CA VAL A 69 -3.28 -3.84 -0.25
C VAL A 69 -2.91 -5.29 -0.51
N VAL A 70 -1.66 -5.63 -0.22
CA VAL A 70 -1.14 -7.00 -0.25
C VAL A 70 -0.59 -7.32 1.13
N ALA A 71 -1.09 -8.40 1.72
CA ALA A 71 -0.65 -8.90 3.02
C ALA A 71 -0.09 -10.32 2.82
N PRO A 72 1.15 -10.45 2.32
CA PRO A 72 1.78 -11.75 2.18
C PRO A 72 2.21 -12.28 3.56
N GLU A 73 2.28 -13.59 3.71
CA GLU A 73 3.09 -14.15 4.80
C GLU A 73 4.57 -13.76 4.57
N VAL A 74 5.36 -13.69 5.65
CA VAL A 74 6.74 -13.14 5.60
C VAL A 74 7.59 -13.81 4.52
N ASP A 75 7.34 -15.09 4.24
CA ASP A 75 8.04 -15.88 3.22
C ASP A 75 7.60 -15.60 1.76
N ASP A 76 6.46 -14.93 1.55
CA ASP A 76 5.85 -14.66 0.23
C ASP A 76 5.98 -13.19 -0.24
N LEU A 77 6.55 -12.31 0.58
CA LEU A 77 6.68 -10.88 0.26
C LEU A 77 7.45 -10.64 -1.05
N GLY A 78 8.51 -11.41 -1.30
CA GLY A 78 9.29 -11.31 -2.53
C GLY A 78 8.46 -11.59 -3.79
N ALA A 79 7.64 -12.65 -3.76
CA ALA A 79 6.78 -13.02 -4.88
C ALA A 79 5.65 -12.00 -5.10
N ALA A 80 5.06 -11.49 -4.01
CA ALA A 80 4.02 -10.46 -4.06
C ALA A 80 4.49 -9.15 -4.71
N VAL A 81 5.71 -8.69 -4.37
CA VAL A 81 6.30 -7.46 -4.93
C VAL A 81 6.60 -7.62 -6.42
N VAL A 82 7.20 -8.75 -6.82
CA VAL A 82 7.51 -9.01 -8.23
C VAL A 82 6.24 -9.15 -9.06
N GLY A 83 5.21 -9.82 -8.53
CA GLY A 83 3.91 -9.97 -9.19
C GLY A 83 3.21 -8.62 -9.44
N SER A 84 3.17 -7.73 -8.44
CA SER A 84 2.55 -6.41 -8.62
C SER A 84 3.32 -5.55 -9.63
N TYR A 85 4.65 -5.63 -9.63
CA TYR A 85 5.49 -4.87 -10.54
C TYR A 85 5.36 -5.35 -12.00
N LEU A 86 5.34 -6.66 -12.23
CA LEU A 86 5.17 -7.22 -13.57
C LEU A 86 3.74 -7.03 -14.09
N GLY A 87 2.73 -7.17 -13.22
CA GLY A 87 1.33 -6.93 -13.58
C GLY A 87 1.07 -5.47 -13.99
N SER A 88 1.68 -4.50 -13.31
CA SER A 88 1.54 -3.08 -13.66
C SER A 88 2.20 -2.70 -15.00
N ARG A 89 3.23 -3.42 -15.44
CA ARG A 89 3.84 -3.22 -16.78
C ARG A 89 3.04 -3.85 -17.92
N GLN A 90 2.27 -4.90 -17.65
CA GLN A 90 1.52 -5.62 -18.68
C GLN A 90 0.19 -4.92 -19.05
N GLY A 91 -0.15 -3.80 -18.39
CA GLY A 91 -1.38 -3.04 -18.57
C GLY A 91 -1.44 -2.14 -19.80
N TYR A 92 -1.25 -2.69 -21.00
CA TYR A 92 -1.87 -2.20 -22.24
C TYR A 92 -2.42 -3.38 -23.03
N GLY A 93 -3.57 -3.88 -22.59
CA GLY A 93 -4.36 -4.87 -23.32
C GLY A 93 -4.69 -6.09 -22.46
N TYR A 94 -5.99 -6.29 -22.27
CA TYR A 94 -6.66 -7.51 -21.80
C TYR A 94 -6.99 -7.63 -20.30
N GLY A 95 -8.28 -7.44 -20.00
CA GLY A 95 -9.06 -8.40 -19.22
C GLY A 95 -8.86 -8.45 -17.71
N SER A 96 -9.78 -7.81 -17.00
CA SER A 96 -10.03 -7.89 -15.54
C SER A 96 -10.46 -9.28 -15.04
N SER A 97 -9.71 -10.35 -15.33
CA SER A 97 -10.08 -11.73 -14.90
C SER A 97 -8.92 -12.60 -14.39
N GLY A 98 -7.71 -12.05 -14.18
CA GLY A 98 -6.53 -12.86 -13.82
C GLY A 98 -6.23 -13.00 -12.31
N PHE A 99 -6.75 -12.12 -11.46
CA PHE A 99 -6.29 -12.07 -10.05
C PHE A 99 -7.03 -13.04 -9.12
N ASP A 100 -8.24 -13.49 -9.48
CA ASP A 100 -9.07 -14.42 -8.69
C ASP A 100 -8.59 -15.89 -8.79
N GLY A 101 -7.80 -16.21 -9.82
CA GLY A 101 -7.36 -17.59 -10.12
C GLY A 101 -6.07 -18.03 -9.44
N MET A 102 -5.26 -17.11 -8.94
CA MET A 102 -3.93 -17.41 -8.40
C MET A 102 -3.94 -17.74 -6.89
N PHE A 103 -5.07 -17.48 -6.21
CA PHE A 103 -5.28 -17.76 -4.79
C PHE A 103 -6.54 -18.61 -4.55
N GLY A 104 -6.88 -19.49 -5.51
CA GLY A 104 -8.07 -20.34 -5.44
C GLY A 104 -8.02 -21.33 -4.27
N GLY A 105 -8.82 -21.08 -3.23
CA GLY A 105 -9.04 -22.01 -2.13
C GLY A 105 -10.31 -21.73 -1.33
N GLY A 106 -11.43 -22.37 -1.71
CA GLY A 106 -12.55 -22.68 -0.80
C GLY A 106 -13.75 -21.73 -0.80
N ARG A 107 -14.63 -21.84 -1.80
CA ARG A 107 -16.00 -21.29 -1.72
C ARG A 107 -16.87 -22.18 -0.82
N GLY A 108 -17.04 -21.78 0.44
CA GLY A 108 -18.08 -22.30 1.33
C GLY A 108 -19.40 -21.58 1.10
N SER A 109 -20.42 -22.33 0.67
CA SER A 109 -21.82 -21.90 0.51
C SER A 109 -22.47 -21.69 1.88
N TRP A 110 -23.05 -20.51 2.11
CA TRP A 110 -23.99 -20.24 3.21
C TRP A 110 -25.11 -19.33 2.71
N ALA A 111 -26.31 -19.90 2.51
CA ALA A 111 -27.63 -19.34 2.81
C ALA A 111 -28.70 -20.03 1.94
N ASP A 112 -29.52 -20.86 2.59
CA ASP A 112 -30.97 -20.91 2.36
C ASP A 112 -31.63 -19.72 3.08
#